data_AF-A0A2H3NPH8-F1
#
_entry.id   AF-A0A2H3NPH8-F1
#
_cell.length_a   1.000
_cell.length_b   1.000
_cell.length_c   1.000
_cell.angle_alpha   90.00
_cell.angle_beta   90.00
_cell.angle_gamma   90.00
#
_symmetry.space_group_name_H-M   'P 1'
#
loop_
_entity.id
_entity.type
_entity.pdbx_description
1 polymer ?
#
loop_
_entity_poly.entity_id
_entity_poly.type
_entity_poly.pdbx_seq_one_letter_code
_entity_poly.pdbx_strand_id
1 'polypeptide(L)'
;MRFVWLAVAFLAFIGTAPADAQTSVSDILNNPGQYNDTQVSVEGTVARVLAEDEGNYILEDEDGNQIRIRYSSDTAPSEGDQLTVEGLVSISAFNREPYITESNRSSTAAGSQSGETPEERRLESEGNPFTIIGIIGLLITIAIIGSAYYLWKREEEAEQRREEKRAQAEREAAEAAKSEASQEDGDLNVQDTELQGGDDSLFPDSDGPTTDEPERRIKSESSSSTANKPESPETLKFKAPPKTMKFIPGKLVIISGPDKGREFRIAGFPREEEDGNVVTIGRADVKGERAFAHIQLGDTYRTVSRIQAEIIQKTSSNEVYLRNKSTTNPTEVNNEQVPPEETVELQNEDTIQMGELVLRYEV
;
A
#
# COMPACT_ATOMS: atom_id res chain seq x y z
N MET A 1 28.87 29.34 21.96
CA MET A 1 29.94 28.84 21.05
C MET A 1 30.43 27.40 21.33
N ARG A 2 29.80 26.60 22.20
CA ARG A 2 30.19 25.18 22.42
C ARG A 2 29.26 24.14 21.77
N PHE A 3 28.18 24.59 21.12
CA PHE A 3 27.20 23.71 20.46
C PHE A 3 27.42 23.52 18.95
N VAL A 4 28.38 24.23 18.33
CA VAL A 4 28.63 24.13 16.88
C VAL A 4 29.56 22.96 16.52
N TRP A 5 30.31 22.42 17.49
CA TRP A 5 31.25 21.32 17.25
C TRP A 5 30.61 19.91 17.26
N LEU A 6 29.34 19.78 17.68
CA LEU A 6 28.63 18.50 17.72
C LEU A 6 27.86 18.20 16.43
N ALA A 7 27.68 19.19 15.54
CA ALA A 7 27.01 19.00 14.25
C ALA A 7 27.96 18.54 13.13
N VAL A 8 29.28 18.67 13.30
CA VAL A 8 30.29 18.27 12.28
C VAL A 8 30.76 16.82 12.48
N ALA A 9 30.60 16.25 13.68
CA ALA A 9 30.97 14.85 13.96
C ALA A 9 29.91 13.82 13.53
N PHE A 10 28.70 14.26 13.15
CA PHE A 10 27.64 13.37 12.66
C PHE A 10 27.63 13.24 11.12
N LEU A 11 28.56 13.92 10.43
CA LEU A 11 28.67 13.99 8.97
C LEU A 11 29.88 13.19 8.44
N ALA A 12 30.36 12.21 9.21
CA ALA A 12 31.45 11.31 8.83
C ALA A 12 31.07 9.82 8.95
N PHE A 13 29.77 9.51 8.87
CA PHE A 13 29.28 8.17 8.58
C PHE A 13 28.57 8.20 7.21
N ILE A 14 29.31 8.64 6.18
CA ILE A 14 28.92 8.32 4.80
C ILE A 14 29.15 6.81 4.70
N GLY A 15 28.06 6.07 4.82
CA GLY A 15 28.07 4.61 4.72
C GLY A 15 28.80 4.21 3.45
N THR A 16 29.89 3.47 3.61
CA THR A 16 30.40 2.61 2.56
C THR A 16 29.28 1.62 2.26
N ALA A 17 28.48 1.91 1.23
CA ALA A 17 27.61 0.92 0.65
C ALA A 17 28.49 -0.30 0.34
N PRO A 18 28.09 -1.52 0.74
CA PRO A 18 28.82 -2.71 0.33
C PRO A 18 28.93 -2.63 -1.19
N ALA A 19 30.16 -2.69 -1.71
CA ALA A 19 30.33 -2.95 -3.13
C ALA A 19 29.72 -4.33 -3.35
N ASP A 20 28.53 -4.36 -3.96
CA ASP A 20 27.81 -5.60 -4.24
C ASP A 20 28.76 -6.49 -5.03
N ALA A 21 29.18 -7.58 -4.40
CA ALA A 21 30.14 -8.50 -4.99
C ALA A 21 29.47 -9.16 -6.21
N GLN A 22 30.03 -8.94 -7.39
CA GLN A 22 29.63 -9.62 -8.60
C GLN A 22 29.67 -11.13 -8.36
N THR A 23 28.55 -11.81 -8.60
CA THR A 23 28.36 -13.24 -8.32
C THR A 23 28.16 -13.95 -9.65
N SER A 24 28.83 -15.09 -9.85
CA SER A 24 28.69 -15.86 -11.09
C SER A 24 27.40 -16.69 -11.12
N VAL A 25 26.89 -16.99 -12.31
CA VAL A 25 25.74 -17.91 -12.48
C VAL A 25 26.09 -19.29 -11.91
N SER A 26 27.30 -19.78 -12.21
CA SER A 26 27.82 -21.05 -11.69
C SER A 26 27.77 -21.15 -10.15
N ASP A 27 28.14 -20.10 -9.42
CA ASP A 27 28.12 -20.11 -7.95
C ASP A 27 26.71 -20.28 -7.39
N ILE A 28 25.74 -19.58 -8.02
CA ILE A 28 24.32 -19.66 -7.65
C ILE A 28 23.78 -21.08 -7.89
N LEU A 29 24.11 -21.68 -9.04
CA LEU A 29 23.66 -23.02 -9.40
C LEU A 29 24.27 -24.11 -8.51
N ASN A 30 25.53 -23.97 -8.11
CA ASN A 30 26.21 -24.92 -7.25
C ASN A 30 25.76 -24.83 -5.78
N ASN A 31 25.36 -23.63 -5.32
CA ASN A 31 24.98 -23.39 -3.92
C ASN A 31 23.67 -22.58 -3.78
N PRO A 32 22.54 -23.03 -4.35
CA PRO A 32 21.32 -22.21 -4.44
C PRO A 32 20.76 -21.80 -3.07
N GLY A 33 20.94 -22.65 -2.05
CA GLY A 33 20.49 -22.36 -0.69
C GLY A 33 21.24 -21.20 -0.01
N GLN A 34 22.49 -20.91 -0.42
CA GLN A 34 23.27 -19.78 0.10
C GLN A 34 22.76 -18.44 -0.45
N TYR A 35 22.25 -18.45 -1.68
CA TYR A 35 21.81 -17.26 -2.38
C TYR A 35 20.30 -17.03 -2.29
N ASN A 36 19.52 -17.97 -1.77
CA ASN A 36 18.07 -17.79 -1.64
C ASN A 36 17.73 -16.51 -0.84
N ASP A 37 16.84 -15.69 -1.40
CA ASP A 37 16.44 -14.38 -0.88
C ASP A 37 17.62 -13.38 -0.74
N THR A 38 18.68 -13.55 -1.53
CA THR A 38 19.84 -12.65 -1.57
C THR A 38 19.85 -11.85 -2.87
N GLN A 39 20.15 -10.54 -2.78
CA GLN A 39 20.35 -9.68 -3.95
C GLN A 39 21.72 -9.98 -4.56
N VAL A 40 21.77 -10.21 -5.87
CA VAL A 40 23.01 -10.51 -6.60
C VAL A 40 23.11 -9.63 -7.85
N SER A 41 24.35 -9.44 -8.31
CA SER A 41 24.68 -8.85 -9.62
C SER A 41 25.41 -9.90 -10.45
N VAL A 42 24.85 -10.26 -11.59
CA VAL A 42 25.29 -11.38 -12.43
C VAL A 42 25.48 -10.90 -13.86
N GLU A 43 26.61 -11.25 -14.46
CA GLU A 43 26.91 -10.92 -15.86
C GLU A 43 26.72 -12.15 -16.75
N GLY A 44 26.19 -11.95 -17.94
CA GLY A 44 26.02 -13.01 -18.93
C GLY A 44 25.48 -12.53 -20.27
N THR A 45 25.33 -13.48 -21.20
CA THR A 45 24.74 -13.25 -22.53
C THR A 45 23.33 -13.83 -22.56
N VAL A 46 22.37 -13.12 -23.16
CA VAL A 46 21.00 -13.62 -23.31
C VAL A 46 20.99 -14.76 -24.33
N ALA A 47 20.84 -15.99 -23.86
CA ALA A 47 20.84 -17.18 -24.71
C ALA A 47 19.55 -17.31 -25.51
N ARG A 48 18.40 -17.04 -24.88
CA ARG A 48 17.08 -17.01 -25.54
C ARG A 48 16.03 -16.29 -24.71
N VAL A 49 15.03 -15.73 -25.38
CA VAL A 49 13.84 -15.11 -24.76
C VAL A 49 12.67 -16.10 -24.80
N LEU A 50 12.04 -16.37 -23.66
CA LEU A 50 10.92 -17.31 -23.57
C LEU A 50 9.61 -16.56 -23.86
N ALA A 51 9.24 -16.49 -25.14
CA ALA A 51 8.07 -15.73 -25.60
C ALA A 51 6.72 -16.23 -25.05
N GLU A 52 6.64 -17.48 -24.59
CA GLU A 52 5.42 -18.10 -24.07
C GLU A 52 5.21 -17.86 -22.56
N ASP A 53 6.28 -17.51 -21.84
CA ASP A 53 6.26 -17.31 -20.38
C ASP A 53 6.52 -15.83 -20.06
N GLU A 54 5.44 -15.05 -19.97
CA GLU A 54 5.35 -13.68 -19.45
C GLU A 54 6.56 -13.23 -18.62
N GLY A 55 7.51 -12.57 -19.28
CA GLY A 55 8.60 -11.94 -18.54
C GLY A 55 9.79 -12.82 -18.22
N ASN A 56 10.10 -13.88 -18.97
CA ASN A 56 11.30 -14.70 -18.71
C ASN A 56 12.29 -14.78 -19.88
N TYR A 57 13.59 -14.78 -19.56
CA TYR A 57 14.67 -15.14 -20.49
C TYR A 57 15.72 -16.01 -19.81
N ILE A 58 16.58 -16.62 -20.61
CA ILE A 58 17.72 -17.40 -20.14
C ILE A 58 18.99 -16.60 -20.32
N LEU A 59 19.72 -16.39 -19.22
CA LEU A 59 21.04 -15.78 -19.20
C LEU A 59 22.09 -16.90 -19.12
N GLU A 60 23.09 -16.86 -19.98
CA GLU A 60 24.21 -17.80 -20.03
C GLU A 60 25.50 -17.08 -19.61
N ASP A 61 26.24 -17.66 -18.67
CA ASP A 61 27.56 -17.15 -18.28
C ASP A 61 28.67 -17.55 -19.27
N GLU A 62 29.90 -17.12 -19.00
CA GLU A 62 31.07 -17.43 -19.83
C GLU A 62 31.43 -18.93 -19.87
N ASP A 63 30.99 -19.70 -18.87
CA ASP A 63 31.22 -21.14 -18.74
C ASP A 63 30.09 -21.97 -19.41
N GLY A 64 29.06 -21.31 -19.95
CA GLY A 64 27.91 -21.94 -20.60
C GLY A 64 26.81 -22.38 -19.61
N ASN A 65 26.88 -21.96 -18.34
CA ASN A 65 25.83 -22.22 -17.37
C ASN A 65 24.65 -21.28 -17.58
N GLN A 66 23.45 -21.83 -17.55
CA GLN A 66 22.22 -21.11 -17.84
C GLN A 66 21.39 -20.93 -16.58
N ILE A 67 20.88 -19.70 -16.38
CA ILE A 67 19.92 -19.39 -15.32
C ILE A 67 18.72 -18.65 -15.89
N ARG A 68 17.54 -18.93 -15.33
CA ARG A 68 16.31 -18.24 -15.69
C ARG A 68 16.26 -16.89 -14.98
N ILE A 69 16.05 -15.83 -15.76
CA ILE A 69 15.78 -14.49 -15.26
C ILE A 69 14.33 -14.15 -15.54
N ARG A 70 13.62 -13.67 -14.52
CA ARG A 70 12.31 -13.06 -14.64
C ARG A 70 12.48 -11.55 -14.68
N TYR A 71 12.17 -10.92 -15.81
CA TYR A 71 12.30 -9.48 -15.97
C TYR A 71 11.03 -8.74 -15.57
N SER A 72 11.21 -7.59 -14.93
CA SER A 72 10.13 -6.69 -14.49
C SER A 72 9.90 -5.51 -15.44
N SER A 73 10.70 -5.40 -16.51
CA SER A 73 10.65 -4.32 -17.50
C SER A 73 9.65 -4.61 -18.63
N ASP A 74 9.03 -3.56 -19.18
CA ASP A 74 8.09 -3.66 -20.31
C ASP A 74 8.75 -4.10 -21.63
N THR A 75 10.08 -3.95 -21.74
CA THR A 75 10.83 -4.36 -22.94
C THR A 75 11.68 -5.61 -22.63
N ALA A 76 11.52 -6.67 -23.41
CA ALA A 76 12.37 -7.86 -23.36
C ALA A 76 13.77 -7.54 -23.94
N PRO A 77 14.86 -8.14 -23.41
CA PRO A 77 16.17 -8.03 -24.03
C PRO A 77 16.23 -8.83 -25.36
N SER A 78 17.20 -8.54 -26.22
CA SER A 78 17.41 -9.30 -27.45
C SER A 78 18.31 -10.50 -27.22
N GLU A 79 18.12 -11.57 -28.00
CA GLU A 79 19.04 -12.72 -27.97
C GLU A 79 20.44 -12.28 -28.41
N GLY A 80 21.45 -12.68 -27.64
CA GLY A 80 22.86 -12.29 -27.85
C GLY A 80 23.30 -11.02 -27.11
N ASP A 81 22.40 -10.31 -26.43
CA ASP A 81 22.80 -9.14 -25.64
C ASP A 81 23.67 -9.54 -24.44
N GLN A 82 24.80 -8.85 -24.24
CA GLN A 82 25.59 -8.95 -23.02
C GLN A 82 25.05 -7.99 -21.96
N LEU A 83 24.61 -8.54 -20.84
CA LEU A 83 23.91 -7.81 -19.78
C LEU A 83 24.55 -8.10 -18.42
N THR A 84 24.58 -7.07 -17.59
CA THR A 84 24.70 -7.23 -16.13
C THR A 84 23.29 -7.09 -15.55
N VAL A 85 22.86 -8.12 -14.82
CA VAL A 85 21.52 -8.25 -14.26
C VAL A 85 21.62 -8.21 -12.73
N GLU A 86 20.92 -7.26 -12.13
CA GLU A 86 20.79 -7.15 -10.68
C GLU A 86 19.40 -7.65 -10.26
N GLY A 87 19.34 -8.60 -9.34
CA GLY A 87 18.06 -9.16 -8.92
C GLY A 87 18.12 -10.02 -7.66
N LEU A 88 16.93 -10.38 -7.16
CA LEU A 88 16.78 -11.27 -6.03
C LEU A 88 16.78 -12.73 -6.50
N VAL A 89 17.64 -13.57 -5.95
CA VAL A 89 17.61 -15.02 -6.23
C VAL A 89 16.49 -15.68 -5.43
N SER A 90 15.72 -16.53 -6.09
CA SER A 90 14.65 -17.32 -5.47
C SER A 90 14.70 -18.76 -5.96
N ILE A 91 14.25 -19.70 -5.14
CA ILE A 91 14.16 -21.12 -5.51
C ILE A 91 12.71 -21.46 -5.82
N SER A 92 12.46 -21.98 -7.03
CA SER A 92 11.13 -22.42 -7.44
C SER A 92 10.63 -23.56 -6.54
N ALA A 93 9.43 -23.41 -5.98
CA ALA A 93 8.83 -24.43 -5.12
C ALA A 93 8.49 -25.73 -5.87
N PHE A 94 8.33 -25.67 -7.20
CA PHE A 94 7.87 -26.79 -8.01
C PHE A 94 9.01 -27.74 -8.42
N ASN A 95 10.13 -27.18 -8.89
CA ASN A 95 11.26 -27.94 -9.43
C ASN A 95 12.57 -27.70 -8.66
N ARG A 96 12.59 -26.81 -7.66
CA ARG A 96 13.76 -26.44 -6.86
C ARG A 96 14.91 -25.84 -7.68
N GLU A 97 14.62 -25.32 -8.87
CA GLU A 97 15.61 -24.60 -9.67
C GLU A 97 15.69 -23.14 -9.20
N PRO A 98 16.90 -22.58 -9.05
CA PRO A 98 17.06 -21.16 -8.76
C PRO A 98 16.71 -20.33 -9.99
N TYR A 99 16.10 -19.17 -9.76
CA TYR A 99 15.84 -18.15 -10.76
C TYR A 99 16.07 -16.77 -10.14
N ILE A 100 16.32 -15.77 -10.98
CA ILE A 100 16.53 -14.39 -10.52
C ILE A 100 15.33 -13.54 -10.91
N THR A 101 14.81 -12.74 -9.99
CA THR A 101 13.83 -11.69 -10.30
C THR A 101 14.56 -10.37 -10.49
N GLU A 102 14.59 -9.88 -11.73
CA GLU A 102 15.29 -8.66 -12.13
C GLU A 102 14.73 -7.43 -11.41
N SER A 103 15.64 -6.67 -10.80
CA SER A 103 15.41 -5.34 -10.23
C SER A 103 15.95 -4.25 -11.15
N ASN A 104 17.11 -4.50 -11.77
CA ASN A 104 17.79 -3.58 -12.66
C ASN A 104 18.64 -4.36 -13.68
N ARG A 105 18.90 -3.74 -14.84
CA ARG A 105 19.79 -4.30 -15.86
C ARG A 105 20.59 -3.18 -16.52
N SER A 106 21.83 -3.49 -16.88
CA SER A 106 22.67 -2.60 -17.69
C SER A 106 23.31 -3.39 -18.83
N SER A 107 23.26 -2.83 -20.04
CA SER A 107 23.96 -3.41 -21.18
C SER A 107 25.45 -3.12 -21.09
N THR A 108 26.25 -4.17 -21.07
CA THR A 108 27.70 -4.08 -21.16
C THR A 108 28.05 -4.01 -22.65
N ALA A 109 27.70 -2.90 -23.30
CA ALA A 109 28.02 -2.72 -24.72
C ALA A 109 29.55 -2.69 -24.88
N ALA A 110 30.13 -3.78 -25.39
CA ALA A 110 31.48 -3.79 -25.92
C ALA A 110 31.56 -2.71 -27.02
N GLY A 111 32.41 -1.71 -26.81
CA GLY A 111 32.50 -0.54 -27.66
C GLY A 111 32.54 -0.89 -29.14
N SER A 112 31.48 -0.51 -29.86
CA SER A 112 31.47 -0.50 -31.32
C SER A 112 30.95 0.86 -31.77
N GLN A 113 31.89 1.64 -32.27
CA GLN A 113 31.73 2.97 -32.84
C GLN A 113 30.66 2.92 -33.94
N SER A 114 29.53 3.59 -33.73
CA SER A 114 28.64 4.01 -34.79
C SER A 114 29.22 5.25 -35.46
N GLY A 115 29.49 5.13 -36.76
CA GLY A 115 29.83 6.25 -37.62
C GLY A 115 28.69 7.27 -37.62
N GLU A 116 29.03 8.50 -37.25
CA GLU A 116 28.16 9.66 -37.28
C GLU A 116 27.80 10.01 -38.73
N THR A 117 26.51 10.18 -39.00
CA THR A 117 26.05 11.14 -40.02
C THR A 117 25.27 12.22 -39.28
N PRO A 118 25.72 13.48 -39.31
CA PRO A 118 25.11 14.56 -38.55
C PRO A 118 24.00 15.18 -39.39
N GLU A 119 22.74 15.14 -38.93
CA GLU A 119 21.86 16.27 -39.16
C GLU A 119 20.63 16.31 -38.24
N GLU A 120 20.39 17.54 -37.78
CA GLU A 120 19.17 18.11 -37.20
C GLU A 120 18.77 17.77 -35.76
N ARG A 121 19.26 18.67 -34.90
CA ARG A 121 18.76 19.06 -33.59
C ARG A 121 17.23 19.12 -33.52
N ARG A 122 16.62 18.22 -32.75
CA ARG A 122 15.44 18.52 -31.94
C ARG A 122 15.80 18.33 -30.47
N LEU A 123 15.59 19.39 -29.70
CA LEU A 123 15.71 19.44 -28.25
C LEU A 123 14.57 18.62 -27.63
N GLU A 124 14.76 17.31 -27.51
CA GLU A 124 14.10 16.54 -26.46
C GLU A 124 15.16 16.20 -25.42
N SER A 125 15.05 16.89 -24.29
CA SER A 125 15.89 16.69 -23.12
C SER A 125 15.52 15.34 -22.49
N GLU A 126 16.05 14.25 -23.02
CA GLU A 126 16.14 12.96 -22.32
C GLU A 126 17.10 13.12 -21.13
N GLY A 127 16.59 13.75 -20.07
CA GLY A 127 17.30 13.91 -18.81
C GLY A 127 17.33 12.57 -18.09
N ASN A 128 18.53 11.98 -17.99
CA ASN A 128 18.81 10.80 -17.20
C ASN A 128 18.07 10.88 -15.84
N PRO A 129 17.15 9.94 -15.51
CA PRO A 129 16.27 10.05 -14.35
C PRO A 129 17.02 10.24 -13.02
N PHE A 130 18.27 9.79 -12.94
CA PHE A 130 19.14 10.00 -11.79
C PHE A 130 19.47 11.49 -11.53
N THR A 131 19.55 12.32 -12.57
CA THR A 131 19.78 13.76 -12.41
C THR A 131 18.55 14.49 -11.84
N ILE A 132 17.35 14.05 -12.23
CA ILE A 132 16.09 14.61 -11.74
C ILE A 132 15.91 14.30 -10.25
N ILE A 133 16.19 13.06 -9.83
CA ILE A 133 16.13 12.66 -8.42
C ILE A 133 17.14 13.45 -7.58
N GLY A 134 18.36 13.67 -8.10
CA GLY A 134 19.38 14.49 -7.43
C GLY A 134 18.93 15.94 -7.20
N ILE A 135 18.28 16.57 -8.18
CA ILE A 135 17.78 17.95 -8.07
C ILE A 135 16.63 18.04 -7.06
N ILE A 136 15.70 17.07 -7.07
CA ILE A 136 14.58 17.04 -6.12
C ILE A 136 15.09 16.83 -4.69
N GLY A 137 16.05 15.92 -4.49
CA GLY A 137 16.70 15.72 -3.19
C GLY A 137 17.35 16.98 -2.65
N LEU A 138 18.08 17.72 -3.50
CA LEU A 138 18.70 18.99 -3.13
C LEU A 138 17.66 20.03 -2.69
N LEU A 139 16.55 20.16 -3.41
CA LEU A 139 15.47 21.10 -3.08
C LEU A 139 14.81 20.78 -1.74
N ILE A 140 14.56 19.49 -1.45
CA ILE A 140 14.00 19.07 -0.15
C ILE A 140 14.96 19.42 0.98
N THR A 141 16.26 19.20 0.78
CA THR A 141 17.28 19.51 1.79
C THR A 141 17.32 21.00 2.11
N ILE A 142 17.25 21.86 1.09
CA ILE A 142 17.19 23.32 1.24
C ILE A 142 15.91 23.73 1.99
N ALA A 143 14.76 23.11 1.67
CA ALA A 143 13.50 23.38 2.35
C ALA A 143 13.52 23.02 3.85
N ILE A 144 14.12 21.87 4.20
CA ILE A 144 14.27 21.45 5.60
C ILE A 144 15.18 22.42 6.36
N ILE A 145 16.34 22.78 5.80
CA ILE A 145 17.27 23.74 6.41
C ILE A 145 16.60 25.11 6.58
N GLY A 146 15.90 25.59 5.55
CA GLY A 146 15.16 26.85 5.59
C GLY A 146 14.05 26.85 6.64
N SER A 147 13.31 25.74 6.78
CA SER A 147 12.26 25.58 7.79
C SER A 147 12.84 25.58 9.20
N ALA A 148 13.93 24.84 9.45
CA ALA A 148 14.62 24.83 10.73
C ALA A 148 15.14 26.22 11.12
N TYR A 149 15.74 26.94 10.16
CA TYR A 149 16.20 28.32 10.37
C TYR A 149 15.03 29.27 10.70
N TYR A 150 13.90 29.11 10.00
CA TYR A 150 12.70 29.91 10.24
C TYR A 150 12.10 29.66 11.64
N LEU A 151 12.05 28.40 12.08
CA LEU A 151 11.57 28.04 13.41
C LEU A 151 12.49 28.58 14.52
N TRP A 152 13.81 28.45 14.35
CA TRP A 152 14.79 28.98 15.30
C TRP A 152 14.68 30.50 15.43
N LYS A 153 14.58 31.23 14.32
CA LYS A 153 14.41 32.69 14.32
C LYS A 153 13.13 33.15 15.02
N ARG A 154 12.05 32.37 14.91
CA ARG A 154 10.76 32.68 15.56
C ARG A 154 10.85 32.58 17.10
N GLU A 155 11.73 31.74 17.62
CA GLU A 155 11.94 31.58 19.06
C GLU A 155 12.68 32.79 19.64
N GLU A 156 13.71 33.31 18.97
CA GLU A 156 14.42 34.53 19.40
C GLU A 156 13.48 35.75 19.48
N GLU A 157 12.62 35.95 18.47
CA GLU A 157 11.63 37.04 18.47
C GLU A 157 10.55 36.87 19.55
N ALA A 158 10.30 35.63 19.99
CA ALA A 158 9.35 35.36 21.07
C ALA A 158 9.99 35.63 22.45
N GLU A 159 11.27 35.33 22.63
CA GLU A 159 12.02 35.63 23.85
C GLU A 159 12.17 37.15 24.05
N GLN A 160 12.54 37.90 23.01
CA GLN A 160 12.63 39.36 23.08
C GLN A 160 11.30 40.00 23.51
N ARG A 161 10.19 39.55 22.91
CA ARG A 161 8.84 40.03 23.32
C ARG A 161 8.48 39.67 24.76
N ARG A 162 9.00 38.56 25.30
CA ARG A 162 8.79 38.20 26.72
C ARG A 162 9.62 39.07 27.63
N GLU A 163 10.86 39.39 27.27
CA GLU A 163 11.73 40.30 28.02
C GLU A 163 11.18 41.72 28.05
N GLU A 164 10.74 42.26 26.89
CA GLU A 164 10.11 43.58 26.81
C GLU A 164 8.85 43.66 27.67
N LYS A 165 7.98 42.65 27.61
CA LYS A 165 6.77 42.58 28.45
C LYS A 165 7.09 42.51 29.94
N ARG A 166 8.14 41.76 30.33
CA ARG A 166 8.59 41.69 31.73
C ARG A 166 9.13 43.04 32.21
N ALA A 167 9.96 43.70 31.40
CA ALA A 167 10.52 45.01 31.70
C ALA A 167 9.43 46.09 31.79
N GLN A 168 8.39 46.01 30.96
CA GLN A 168 7.24 46.92 31.04
C GLN A 168 6.43 46.69 32.32
N ALA A 169 6.09 45.45 32.64
CA ALA A 169 5.35 45.11 33.85
C ALA A 169 6.11 45.53 35.14
N GLU A 170 7.44 45.41 35.15
CA GLU A 170 8.27 45.87 36.28
C GLU A 170 8.25 47.40 36.43
N ARG A 171 8.26 48.15 35.31
CA ARG A 171 8.13 49.61 35.33
C ARG A 171 6.76 50.05 35.85
N GLU A 172 5.70 49.44 35.37
CA GLU A 172 4.33 49.71 35.82
C GLU A 172 4.17 49.39 37.31
N ALA A 173 4.71 48.26 37.78
CA ALA A 173 4.70 47.89 39.20
C ALA A 173 5.51 48.87 40.07
N ALA A 174 6.68 49.32 39.60
CA ALA A 174 7.49 50.31 40.30
C ALA A 174 6.83 51.70 40.34
N GLU A 175 6.06 52.07 39.32
CA GLU A 175 5.28 53.32 39.29
C GLU A 175 4.06 53.23 40.23
N ALA A 176 3.34 52.11 40.23
CA ALA A 176 2.24 51.84 41.15
C ALA A 176 2.70 51.91 42.63
N ALA A 177 3.82 51.26 42.97
CA ALA A 177 4.37 51.30 44.32
C ALA A 177 4.77 52.72 44.78
N LYS A 178 5.21 53.59 43.86
CA LYS A 178 5.48 55.01 44.17
C LYS A 178 4.20 55.82 44.40
N SER A 179 3.12 55.48 43.68
CA SER A 179 1.82 56.14 43.86
C SER A 179 1.19 55.79 45.21
N GLU A 180 1.29 54.52 45.66
CA GLU A 180 0.78 54.08 46.97
C GLU A 180 1.58 54.71 48.13
N ALA A 181 2.90 54.79 48.02
CA ALA A 181 3.75 55.46 49.02
C ALA A 181 3.50 56.97 49.14
N SER A 182 2.79 57.58 48.19
CA SER A 182 2.41 59.01 48.21
C SER A 182 0.99 59.24 48.75
N GLN A 183 0.26 58.17 49.08
CA GLN A 183 -1.16 58.23 49.46
C GLN A 183 -1.41 57.79 50.93
N GLU A 184 -0.35 57.58 51.72
CA GLU A 184 -0.40 57.11 53.11
C GLU A 184 -0.51 58.24 54.17
N ASP A 185 -0.84 59.47 53.77
CA ASP A 185 -1.17 60.60 54.66
C ASP A 185 -2.63 61.09 54.44
N GLY A 186 -3.58 60.18 54.32
CA GLY A 186 -4.98 60.53 54.03
C GLY A 186 -6.03 59.54 54.53
N ASP A 187 -6.47 59.78 55.78
CA ASP A 187 -7.76 59.38 56.37
C ASP A 187 -8.07 57.88 56.58
N LEU A 188 -7.89 57.48 57.84
CA LEU A 188 -8.66 56.44 58.52
C LEU A 188 -10.16 56.77 58.48
N ASN A 189 -10.95 56.03 57.71
CA ASN A 189 -12.40 55.96 57.92
C ASN A 189 -12.88 54.51 57.99
N VAL A 190 -13.23 54.12 59.21
CA VAL A 190 -13.84 52.84 59.60
C VAL A 190 -15.33 52.94 59.33
N GLN A 191 -15.89 52.08 58.48
CA GLN A 191 -17.30 51.73 58.55
C GLN A 191 -17.51 50.24 58.37
N ASP A 192 -18.07 49.67 59.42
CA ASP A 192 -18.68 48.35 59.54
C ASP A 192 -19.75 48.11 58.47
N THR A 193 -19.88 46.88 57.96
CA THR A 193 -21.16 46.37 57.46
C THR A 193 -21.26 44.86 57.68
N GLU A 194 -22.28 44.49 58.44
CA GLU A 194 -22.69 43.15 58.85
C GLU A 194 -23.36 42.31 57.73
N LEU A 195 -23.13 40.99 57.84
CA LEU A 195 -24.06 39.83 57.76
C LEU A 195 -25.22 39.77 56.73
N GLN A 196 -25.11 38.80 55.82
CA GLN A 196 -26.16 37.84 55.42
C GLN A 196 -25.48 36.74 54.58
N GLY A 197 -25.53 35.43 54.85
CA GLY A 197 -26.66 34.56 55.19
C GLY A 197 -26.84 33.60 54.02
N GLY A 198 -26.48 32.31 54.18
CA GLY A 198 -26.57 31.33 53.10
C GLY A 198 -25.95 29.96 53.42
N ASP A 199 -26.68 29.21 54.23
CA ASP A 199 -26.57 27.77 54.50
C ASP A 199 -26.94 26.93 53.25
N ASP A 200 -26.23 25.84 52.99
CA ASP A 200 -26.81 24.50 52.79
C ASP A 200 -25.78 23.45 52.28
N SER A 201 -25.45 22.51 53.18
CA SER A 201 -25.15 21.06 53.00
C SER A 201 -24.30 20.60 51.80
N LEU A 202 -23.07 20.03 51.88
CA LEU A 202 -22.54 18.89 52.66
C LEU A 202 -23.39 17.61 52.65
N PHE A 203 -23.09 16.68 51.73
CA PHE A 203 -23.26 15.25 51.94
C PHE A 203 -21.95 14.51 51.61
N PRO A 204 -21.43 13.69 52.54
CA PRO A 204 -20.20 12.89 52.37
C PRO A 204 -20.47 11.45 51.93
N ASP A 205 -19.40 10.82 51.45
CA ASP A 205 -19.26 9.39 51.15
C ASP A 205 -19.63 8.47 52.33
N SER A 206 -20.19 7.29 52.02
CA SER A 206 -20.29 6.17 52.97
C SER A 206 -20.26 4.82 52.23
N ASP A 207 -19.15 4.12 52.41
CA ASP A 207 -18.91 2.73 52.02
C ASP A 207 -19.60 1.70 52.94
N GLY A 208 -20.08 0.60 52.33
CA GLY A 208 -20.13 -0.78 52.88
C GLY A 208 -21.45 -1.28 53.53
N PRO A 209 -21.62 -2.60 53.80
CA PRO A 209 -21.12 -3.80 53.09
C PRO A 209 -22.20 -4.91 52.85
N THR A 210 -21.85 -5.86 51.96
CA THR A 210 -22.27 -7.29 51.80
C THR A 210 -23.44 -7.89 52.62
N THR A 211 -24.36 -8.61 51.97
CA THR A 211 -24.68 -10.03 52.30
C THR A 211 -25.49 -10.72 51.20
N ASP A 212 -25.34 -12.04 51.19
CA ASP A 212 -25.62 -13.03 50.16
C ASP A 212 -27.08 -13.49 50.00
N GLU A 213 -27.28 -14.23 48.89
CA GLU A 213 -28.07 -15.46 48.78
C GLU A 213 -29.57 -15.40 48.39
N PRO A 214 -30.10 -16.50 47.80
CA PRO A 214 -30.80 -16.48 46.53
C PRO A 214 -32.22 -17.06 46.62
N GLU A 215 -33.07 -16.82 45.62
CA GLU A 215 -34.17 -17.73 45.26
C GLU A 215 -34.77 -17.32 43.90
N ARG A 216 -34.48 -18.09 42.84
CA ARG A 216 -35.37 -19.09 42.23
C ARG A 216 -36.72 -18.54 41.72
N ARG A 217 -36.89 -18.55 40.39
CA ARG A 217 -38.13 -18.82 39.59
C ARG A 217 -38.01 -18.09 38.23
N ILE A 218 -38.28 -18.61 37.03
CA ILE A 218 -38.76 -19.91 36.51
C ILE A 218 -38.16 -20.06 35.10
N LYS A 219 -37.82 -21.31 34.80
CA LYS A 219 -37.67 -21.97 33.50
C LYS A 219 -38.48 -21.36 32.34
N SER A 220 -37.83 -21.25 31.20
CA SER A 220 -38.41 -21.67 29.92
C SER A 220 -37.40 -22.57 29.21
N GLU A 221 -37.69 -23.85 29.33
CA GLU A 221 -37.13 -24.94 28.55
C GLU A 221 -37.61 -24.77 27.11
N SER A 222 -36.68 -24.72 26.15
CA SER A 222 -36.96 -25.14 24.78
C SER A 222 -35.74 -25.87 24.27
N SER A 223 -35.85 -27.19 24.43
CA SER A 223 -34.99 -28.19 23.86
C SER A 223 -35.02 -28.18 22.33
N SER A 224 -33.82 -28.41 21.81
CA SER A 224 -33.53 -29.43 20.79
C SER A 224 -34.07 -29.26 19.38
N SER A 225 -33.13 -29.05 18.46
CA SER A 225 -32.97 -29.97 17.34
C SER A 225 -31.50 -30.00 16.92
N THR A 226 -30.82 -31.05 17.35
CA THR A 226 -29.68 -31.66 16.67
C THR A 226 -30.11 -31.99 15.24
N ALA A 227 -29.87 -31.06 14.32
CA ALA A 227 -29.98 -31.31 12.90
C ALA A 227 -28.54 -31.37 12.38
N ASN A 228 -28.17 -32.55 11.86
CA ASN A 228 -26.95 -32.80 11.12
C ASN A 228 -26.63 -31.62 10.21
N LYS A 229 -25.70 -30.77 10.63
CA LYS A 229 -25.11 -29.79 9.74
C LYS A 229 -24.11 -30.60 8.91
N PRO A 230 -24.31 -30.76 7.60
CA PRO A 230 -23.24 -31.30 6.76
C PRO A 230 -22.02 -30.42 7.00
N GLU A 231 -20.86 -31.02 7.21
CA GLU A 231 -19.59 -30.31 7.22
C GLU A 231 -19.47 -29.58 5.88
N SER A 232 -19.86 -28.32 5.90
CA SER A 232 -19.83 -27.43 4.77
C SER A 232 -18.36 -27.10 4.48
N PRO A 233 -17.82 -27.37 3.28
CA PRO A 233 -16.47 -26.95 2.95
C PRO A 233 -16.39 -25.42 3.06
N GLU A 234 -15.53 -24.97 3.98
CA GLU A 234 -15.34 -23.59 4.43
C GLU A 234 -14.64 -22.73 3.36
N THR A 235 -15.32 -22.50 2.24
CA THR A 235 -14.66 -22.04 0.99
C THR A 235 -14.86 -20.54 0.70
N LEU A 236 -15.85 -19.87 1.28
CA LEU A 236 -16.19 -18.49 0.89
C LEU A 236 -16.48 -17.62 2.14
N LYS A 237 -15.61 -16.64 2.41
CA LYS A 237 -15.70 -15.73 3.56
C LYS A 237 -16.15 -14.34 3.09
N PHE A 238 -17.29 -13.86 3.60
CA PHE A 238 -17.79 -12.52 3.30
C PHE A 238 -17.62 -11.61 4.51
N LYS A 239 -17.13 -10.39 4.28
CA LYS A 239 -17.23 -9.29 5.24
C LYS A 239 -18.35 -8.36 4.78
N ALA A 240 -19.21 -7.93 5.71
CA ALA A 240 -20.35 -7.06 5.39
C ALA A 240 -19.88 -5.69 4.88
N PRO A 241 -20.42 -5.20 3.74
CA PRO A 241 -19.92 -4.00 3.07
C PRO A 241 -20.11 -2.70 3.87
N PRO A 242 -19.13 -1.76 3.89
CA PRO A 242 -19.31 -0.41 4.41
C PRO A 242 -20.34 0.42 3.62
N LYS A 243 -20.97 1.39 4.28
CA LYS A 243 -22.10 2.21 3.77
C LYS A 243 -21.76 3.15 2.59
N THR A 244 -20.50 3.21 2.16
CA THR A 244 -20.01 4.12 1.09
C THR A 244 -19.89 3.43 -0.28
N MET A 245 -20.14 2.12 -0.38
CA MET A 245 -20.01 1.41 -1.65
C MET A 245 -21.27 1.47 -2.50
N LYS A 246 -21.07 1.74 -3.79
CA LYS A 246 -22.11 1.75 -4.82
C LYS A 246 -22.23 0.36 -5.40
N PHE A 247 -23.44 -0.19 -5.38
CA PHE A 247 -23.72 -1.47 -6.01
C PHE A 247 -23.77 -1.29 -7.54
N ILE A 248 -23.05 -2.14 -8.24
CA ILE A 248 -23.19 -2.30 -9.70
C ILE A 248 -24.56 -2.95 -9.94
N PRO A 249 -25.33 -2.51 -10.94
CA PRO A 249 -26.63 -3.09 -11.26
C PRO A 249 -26.49 -4.60 -11.52
N GLY A 250 -27.53 -5.35 -11.14
CA GLY A 250 -27.58 -6.79 -11.30
C GLY A 250 -26.88 -7.62 -10.23
N LYS A 251 -26.77 -8.91 -10.54
CA LYS A 251 -26.24 -9.97 -9.69
C LYS A 251 -25.58 -11.06 -10.54
N LEU A 252 -24.65 -11.79 -9.94
CA LEU A 252 -24.05 -12.97 -10.54
C LEU A 252 -24.63 -14.22 -9.91
N VAL A 253 -25.14 -15.14 -10.71
CA VAL A 253 -25.71 -16.42 -10.27
C VAL A 253 -24.78 -17.55 -10.71
N ILE A 254 -24.35 -18.40 -9.77
CA ILE A 254 -23.54 -19.58 -10.11
C ILE A 254 -24.45 -20.63 -10.76
N ILE A 255 -24.16 -20.99 -12.01
CA ILE A 255 -24.95 -22.00 -12.74
C ILE A 255 -24.26 -23.37 -12.79
N SER A 256 -22.95 -23.42 -12.55
CA SER A 256 -22.15 -24.65 -12.47
C SER A 256 -21.11 -24.59 -11.36
N GLY A 257 -20.75 -25.75 -10.81
CA GLY A 257 -19.81 -25.89 -9.70
C GLY A 257 -20.48 -26.29 -8.37
N PRO A 258 -19.68 -26.45 -7.29
CA PRO A 258 -20.16 -26.88 -5.97
C PRO A 258 -21.12 -25.89 -5.32
N ASP A 259 -21.05 -24.61 -5.71
CA ASP A 259 -21.88 -23.52 -5.18
C ASP A 259 -23.07 -23.16 -6.09
N LYS A 260 -23.48 -24.06 -6.98
CA LYS A 260 -24.58 -23.83 -7.92
C LYS A 260 -25.84 -23.31 -7.22
N GLY A 261 -26.44 -22.28 -7.80
CA GLY A 261 -27.66 -21.62 -7.32
C GLY A 261 -27.42 -20.46 -6.36
N ARG A 262 -26.18 -20.18 -5.98
CA ARG A 262 -25.84 -19.01 -5.15
C ARG A 262 -25.80 -17.75 -6.01
N GLU A 263 -26.30 -16.65 -5.45
CA GLU A 263 -26.30 -15.34 -6.08
C GLU A 263 -25.46 -14.33 -5.29
N PHE A 264 -24.84 -13.39 -6.00
CA PHE A 264 -24.02 -12.34 -5.40
C PHE A 264 -24.41 -10.98 -5.94
N ARG A 265 -24.56 -10.02 -5.03
CA ARG A 265 -24.62 -8.60 -5.39
C ARG A 265 -23.21 -8.07 -5.62
N ILE A 266 -23.07 -7.27 -6.66
CA ILE A 266 -21.78 -6.75 -7.10
C ILE A 266 -21.56 -5.40 -6.40
N ALA A 267 -20.63 -5.35 -5.43
CA ALA A 267 -20.29 -4.11 -4.72
C ALA A 267 -19.00 -3.53 -5.31
N GLY A 268 -19.09 -2.42 -6.03
CA GLY A 268 -17.96 -1.83 -6.73
C GLY A 268 -17.18 -0.83 -5.89
N PHE A 269 -15.87 -0.78 -6.10
CA PHE A 269 -15.00 0.26 -5.57
C PHE A 269 -14.77 1.34 -6.64
N PRO A 270 -14.95 2.64 -6.33
CA PRO A 270 -14.76 3.70 -7.31
C PRO A 270 -13.29 3.80 -7.73
N ARG A 271 -13.02 3.79 -9.04
CA ARG A 271 -11.69 3.99 -9.62
C ARG A 271 -11.75 5.14 -10.63
N GLU A 272 -11.03 6.22 -10.34
CA GLU A 272 -11.01 7.44 -11.18
C GLU A 272 -10.42 7.18 -12.57
N GLU A 273 -9.42 6.29 -12.66
CA GLU A 273 -8.75 5.91 -13.91
C GLU A 273 -9.69 5.24 -14.93
N GLU A 274 -10.79 4.62 -14.47
CA GLU A 274 -11.70 3.84 -15.32
C GLU A 274 -13.10 4.48 -15.44
N ASP A 275 -13.26 5.72 -14.94
CA ASP A 275 -14.55 6.43 -14.89
C ASP A 275 -15.69 5.56 -14.32
N GLY A 276 -15.42 4.77 -13.29
CA GLY A 276 -16.30 3.67 -12.94
C GLY A 276 -16.11 3.03 -11.58
N ASN A 277 -17.03 2.11 -11.27
CA ASN A 277 -16.90 1.21 -10.13
C ASN A 277 -16.35 -0.13 -10.61
N VAL A 278 -15.32 -0.64 -9.93
CA VAL A 278 -14.63 -1.87 -10.31
C VAL A 278 -14.84 -2.93 -9.24
N VAL A 279 -15.12 -4.16 -9.68
CA VAL A 279 -15.12 -5.37 -8.86
C VAL A 279 -14.16 -6.37 -9.44
N THR A 280 -13.36 -6.99 -8.59
CA THR A 280 -12.39 -8.02 -8.98
C THR A 280 -12.95 -9.39 -8.64
N ILE A 281 -12.64 -10.40 -9.45
CA ILE A 281 -13.06 -11.80 -9.24
C ILE A 281 -11.82 -12.68 -9.29
N GLY A 282 -11.64 -13.56 -8.31
CA GLY A 282 -10.54 -14.52 -8.32
C GLY A 282 -10.30 -15.17 -6.97
N ARG A 283 -9.22 -15.94 -6.85
CA ARG A 283 -8.87 -16.67 -5.62
C ARG A 283 -8.04 -15.89 -4.60
N ALA A 284 -7.66 -14.65 -4.90
CA ALA A 284 -6.81 -13.86 -4.01
C ALA A 284 -7.50 -13.59 -2.65
N ASP A 285 -6.74 -13.69 -1.56
CA ASP A 285 -7.19 -13.18 -0.26
C ASP A 285 -6.89 -11.69 -0.16
N VAL A 286 -7.86 -10.86 -0.51
CA VAL A 286 -7.73 -9.40 -0.47
C VAL A 286 -8.14 -8.89 0.92
N LYS A 287 -7.27 -8.09 1.53
CA LYS A 287 -7.49 -7.49 2.85
C LYS A 287 -7.78 -5.98 2.75
N GLY A 288 -8.35 -5.42 3.81
CA GLY A 288 -8.66 -3.99 3.91
C GLY A 288 -9.95 -3.60 3.19
N GLU A 289 -10.03 -2.35 2.73
CA GLU A 289 -11.22 -1.77 2.11
C GLU A 289 -11.54 -2.36 0.73
N ARG A 290 -10.52 -2.85 0.02
CA ARG A 290 -10.68 -3.52 -1.28
C ARG A 290 -11.29 -4.92 -1.16
N ALA A 291 -11.28 -5.51 0.03
CA ALA A 291 -11.85 -6.85 0.27
C ALA A 291 -13.35 -6.92 -0.07
N PHE A 292 -14.04 -5.78 0.01
CA PHE A 292 -15.46 -5.72 -0.28
C PHE A 292 -15.80 -5.61 -1.77
N ALA A 293 -14.83 -5.18 -2.59
CA ALA A 293 -14.92 -5.13 -4.05
C ALA A 293 -14.14 -6.28 -4.71
N HIS A 294 -13.94 -7.37 -3.95
CA HIS A 294 -13.34 -8.60 -4.42
C HIS A 294 -14.28 -9.76 -4.16
N ILE A 295 -14.70 -10.44 -5.23
CA ILE A 295 -15.40 -11.71 -5.15
C ILE A 295 -14.34 -12.79 -5.00
N GLN A 296 -14.02 -13.10 -3.74
CA GLN A 296 -13.07 -14.15 -3.41
C GLN A 296 -13.70 -15.51 -3.70
N LEU A 297 -13.02 -16.29 -4.53
CA LEU A 297 -13.31 -17.69 -4.80
C LEU A 297 -12.40 -18.56 -3.94
N GLY A 298 -12.94 -19.54 -3.22
CA GLY A 298 -12.08 -20.41 -2.42
C GLY A 298 -11.42 -21.50 -3.23
N ASP A 299 -10.71 -22.37 -2.52
CA ASP A 299 -9.79 -23.36 -3.10
C ASP A 299 -10.42 -24.46 -3.94
N THR A 300 -11.75 -24.58 -3.94
CA THR A 300 -12.44 -25.54 -4.80
C THR A 300 -12.33 -25.16 -6.28
N TYR A 301 -12.23 -23.86 -6.60
CA TYR A 301 -12.13 -23.37 -7.98
C TYR A 301 -10.67 -23.27 -8.44
N ARG A 302 -9.92 -24.38 -8.39
CA ARG A 302 -8.45 -24.36 -8.61
C ARG A 302 -8.01 -23.84 -9.97
N THR A 303 -8.86 -24.01 -10.98
CA THR A 303 -8.65 -23.57 -12.36
C THR A 303 -8.84 -22.06 -12.54
N VAL A 304 -9.39 -21.37 -11.55
CA VAL A 304 -9.52 -19.91 -11.59
C VAL A 304 -8.24 -19.27 -11.07
N SER A 305 -7.80 -18.20 -11.72
CA SER A 305 -6.63 -17.42 -11.31
C SER A 305 -6.86 -16.67 -10.00
N ARG A 306 -5.79 -16.21 -9.36
CA ARG A 306 -5.87 -15.36 -8.15
C ARG A 306 -6.61 -14.04 -8.45
N ILE A 307 -6.35 -13.48 -9.62
CA ILE A 307 -7.10 -12.38 -10.23
C ILE A 307 -7.50 -12.90 -11.62
N GLN A 308 -8.78 -13.21 -11.80
CA GLN A 308 -9.27 -13.85 -13.03
C GLN A 308 -9.92 -12.84 -13.96
N ALA A 309 -10.81 -12.01 -13.43
CA ALA A 309 -11.58 -11.06 -14.20
C ALA A 309 -11.93 -9.85 -13.35
N GLU A 310 -12.30 -8.76 -14.03
CA GLU A 310 -12.80 -7.55 -13.39
C GLU A 310 -14.11 -7.14 -14.05
N ILE A 311 -15.08 -6.71 -13.25
CA ILE A 311 -16.33 -6.13 -13.71
C ILE A 311 -16.24 -4.62 -13.49
N ILE A 312 -16.46 -3.86 -14.55
CA ILE A 312 -16.31 -2.41 -14.60
C ILE A 312 -17.66 -1.81 -14.97
N GLN A 313 -18.22 -1.01 -14.07
CA GLN A 313 -19.42 -0.20 -14.37
C GLN A 313 -18.98 1.22 -14.71
N LYS A 314 -19.20 1.66 -15.95
CA LYS A 314 -18.94 3.06 -16.33
C LYS A 314 -20.00 3.97 -15.72
N THR A 315 -19.57 5.00 -15.02
CA THR A 315 -20.48 5.95 -14.34
C THR A 315 -21.25 6.81 -15.35
N SER A 316 -20.62 7.10 -16.50
CA SER A 316 -21.16 7.93 -17.58
C SER A 316 -22.29 7.27 -18.37
N SER A 317 -22.17 5.98 -18.73
CA SER A 317 -23.17 5.26 -19.53
C SER A 317 -24.01 4.25 -18.74
N ASN A 318 -23.63 3.93 -17.50
CA ASN A 318 -24.21 2.85 -16.68
C ASN A 318 -24.10 1.45 -17.33
N GLU A 319 -23.24 1.31 -18.34
CA GLU A 319 -22.91 0.04 -18.97
C GLU A 319 -21.93 -0.75 -18.10
N VAL A 320 -22.06 -2.08 -18.13
CA VAL A 320 -21.24 -3.00 -17.34
C VAL A 320 -20.38 -3.80 -18.29
N TYR A 321 -19.09 -3.84 -18.03
CA TYR A 321 -18.11 -4.55 -18.83
C TYR A 321 -17.41 -5.61 -17.98
N LEU A 322 -17.01 -6.70 -18.62
CA LEU A 322 -16.10 -7.69 -18.07
C LEU A 322 -14.74 -7.56 -18.76
N ARG A 323 -13.69 -7.40 -17.97
CA ARG A 323 -12.29 -7.45 -18.41
C ARG A 323 -11.70 -8.79 -18.02
N ASN A 324 -11.09 -9.50 -18.98
CA ASN A 324 -10.31 -10.68 -18.64
C ASN A 324 -8.93 -10.27 -18.08
N LYS A 325 -8.58 -10.76 -16.90
CA LYS A 325 -7.26 -10.53 -16.27
C LYS A 325 -6.37 -11.77 -16.28
N SER A 326 -6.91 -12.91 -16.73
CA SER A 326 -6.21 -14.18 -16.73
C SER A 326 -5.59 -14.47 -18.09
N THR A 327 -4.34 -14.94 -18.06
CA THR A 327 -3.56 -15.33 -19.23
C THR A 327 -3.41 -16.84 -19.36
N THR A 328 -3.52 -17.58 -18.25
CA THR A 328 -3.40 -19.04 -18.24
C THR A 328 -4.71 -19.72 -18.65
N ASN A 329 -5.79 -19.44 -17.92
CA ASN A 329 -7.12 -19.99 -18.19
C ASN A 329 -8.02 -18.84 -18.61
N PRO A 330 -8.47 -18.82 -19.87
CA PRO A 330 -9.19 -17.68 -20.39
C PRO A 330 -10.58 -17.55 -19.77
N THR A 331 -11.10 -16.33 -19.84
CA THR A 331 -12.49 -16.06 -19.49
C THR A 331 -13.31 -16.05 -20.78
N GLU A 332 -14.42 -16.77 -20.80
CA GLU A 332 -15.34 -16.82 -21.93
C GLU A 332 -16.65 -16.13 -21.53
N VAL A 333 -17.23 -15.37 -22.46
CA VAL A 333 -18.57 -14.79 -22.32
C VAL A 333 -19.41 -15.31 -23.48
N ASN A 334 -20.52 -15.98 -23.18
CA ASN A 334 -21.39 -16.64 -24.16
C ASN A 334 -20.67 -17.66 -25.08
N ASN A 335 -19.67 -18.36 -24.53
CA ASN A 335 -18.75 -19.27 -25.23
C ASN A 335 -17.78 -18.58 -26.22
N GLU A 336 -17.66 -17.26 -26.17
CA GLU A 336 -16.63 -16.50 -26.89
C GLU A 336 -15.51 -16.12 -25.93
N GLN A 337 -14.28 -16.47 -26.31
CA GLN A 337 -13.11 -16.22 -25.49
C GLN A 337 -12.77 -14.73 -25.49
N VAL A 338 -12.64 -14.14 -24.31
CA VAL A 338 -12.19 -12.75 -24.14
C VAL A 338 -10.67 -12.75 -24.00
N PRO A 339 -9.91 -12.11 -24.90
CA PRO A 339 -8.47 -12.02 -24.79
C PRO A 339 -8.01 -11.33 -23.48
N PRO A 340 -6.79 -11.59 -22.99
CA PRO A 340 -6.27 -10.93 -21.81
C PRO A 340 -6.28 -9.40 -21.95
N GLU A 341 -6.66 -8.70 -20.88
CA GLU A 341 -6.81 -7.25 -20.78
C GLU A 341 -7.90 -6.62 -21.69
N GLU A 342 -8.56 -7.41 -22.53
CA GLU A 342 -9.70 -6.94 -23.30
C GLU A 342 -11.00 -6.92 -22.49
N THR A 343 -11.91 -6.03 -22.91
CA THR A 343 -13.21 -5.82 -22.28
C THR A 343 -14.35 -6.20 -23.21
N VAL A 344 -15.32 -6.92 -22.67
CA VAL A 344 -16.60 -7.22 -23.34
C VAL A 344 -17.74 -6.62 -22.53
N GLU A 345 -18.77 -6.09 -23.21
CA GLU A 345 -19.97 -5.60 -22.54
C GLU A 345 -20.82 -6.77 -22.04
N LEU A 346 -21.31 -6.69 -20.80
CA LEU A 346 -22.20 -7.69 -20.21
C LEU A 346 -23.66 -7.27 -20.34
N GLN A 347 -24.45 -8.17 -20.94
CA GLN A 347 -25.89 -8.06 -21.08
C GLN A 347 -26.62 -9.04 -20.15
N ASN A 348 -27.89 -8.75 -19.88
CA ASN A 348 -28.72 -9.60 -19.03
C ASN A 348 -28.78 -11.03 -19.59
N GLU A 349 -28.64 -12.01 -18.70
CA GLU A 349 -28.54 -13.45 -18.96
C GLU A 349 -27.25 -13.95 -19.61
N ASP A 350 -26.24 -13.08 -19.79
CA ASP A 350 -24.94 -13.49 -20.30
C ASP A 350 -24.29 -14.53 -19.40
N THR A 351 -23.69 -15.54 -20.04
CA THR A 351 -22.99 -16.63 -19.37
C THR A 351 -21.50 -16.37 -19.37
N ILE A 352 -20.90 -16.32 -18.19
CA ILE A 352 -19.47 -16.07 -17.98
C ILE A 352 -18.83 -17.36 -17.48
N GLN A 353 -17.86 -17.89 -18.21
CA GLN A 353 -17.13 -19.09 -17.85
C GLN A 353 -15.68 -18.77 -17.55
N MET A 354 -15.19 -19.26 -16.42
CA MET A 354 -13.83 -19.08 -15.91
C MET A 354 -13.34 -20.42 -15.35
N GLY A 355 -12.62 -21.19 -16.17
CA GLY A 355 -12.23 -22.55 -15.81
C GLY A 355 -13.45 -23.43 -15.51
N GLU A 356 -13.53 -23.95 -14.27
CA GLU A 356 -14.65 -24.81 -13.82
C GLU A 356 -15.86 -24.00 -13.30
N LEU A 357 -15.70 -22.69 -13.10
CA LEU A 357 -16.76 -21.81 -12.62
C LEU A 357 -17.56 -21.27 -13.80
N VAL A 358 -18.87 -21.42 -13.75
CA VAL A 358 -19.78 -20.79 -14.72
C VAL A 358 -20.81 -19.95 -13.97
N LEU A 359 -20.85 -18.67 -14.33
CA LEU A 359 -21.72 -17.65 -13.79
C LEU A 359 -22.71 -17.18 -14.85
N ARG A 360 -23.86 -16.68 -14.42
CA ARG A 360 -24.80 -15.93 -15.25
C ARG A 360 -25.00 -14.54 -14.66
N TYR A 361 -24.94 -13.52 -15.49
CA TYR A 361 -25.25 -12.16 -15.11
C TYR A 361 -26.75 -11.91 -15.24
N GLU A 362 -27.40 -11.38 -14.21
CA GLU A 362 -28.84 -11.07 -14.19
C GLU A 362 -29.05 -9.66 -13.66
N VAL A 363 -29.84 -8.82 -14.35
CA VAL A 363 -30.08 -7.41 -13.98
C VAL A 363 -31.39 -7.22 -13.23
#